data_AF-A0A832NVH7-F1
#
_entry.id   AF-A0A832NVH7-F1
#
_cell.length_a   1.000
_cell.length_b   1.000
_cell.length_c   1.000
_cell.angle_alpha   90.00
_cell.angle_beta   90.00
_cell.angle_gamma   90.00
#
_symmetry.space_group_name_H-M   'P 1'
#
loop_
_entity.id
_entity.type
_entity.pdbx_description
1 polymer ?
#
loop_
_entity_poly.entity_id
_entity_poly.type
_entity_poly.pdbx_seq_one_letter_code
_entity_poly.pdbx_strand_id
1 'polypeptide(L)'
;MGTFQADILQKQKEIERHRGDLQTLYAELGSSIALIEQTIPLGLAQEELDRFLEVDMRYEEARQTYERIKGFISQMEDRSRKIQEIEADIRALNGPRKKLHSRIGAIAYEAFGSNSLPDYLNEVCTPLFAEHHDTVRKLQGALEQCKSQKGALSSVQCALLNMRLQHSRKQVVPLLVKAGALLSAIGCEEDLQSFGKVSLVAELSQFKKREQALQQELDIHHSAVAKLRSQEKESPRNQLESSRIQFREMEKQRARVGLLYGKALYEKLNGNGSPPLIGAASMALMEQITLHLHRVDRLEKDIVGLQNLMKVEELEAQIELENQKILHLRTQIEQSNRQISQVELSIARKREEISSLRPKKMLLDYE
;
A
#
# COMPACT_ATOMS: atom_id res chain seq x y z
N MET A 1 -0.91 -46.04 14.65
CA MET A 1 -2.05 -45.09 14.51
C MET A 1 -1.65 -43.61 14.30
N GLY A 2 -1.09 -42.89 15.28
CA GLY A 2 -0.85 -41.43 15.15
C GLY A 2 0.17 -41.00 14.08
N THR A 3 1.15 -41.86 13.78
CA THR A 3 2.19 -41.62 12.76
C THR A 3 1.62 -41.68 11.34
N PHE A 4 0.83 -42.71 11.03
CA PHE A 4 0.19 -42.85 9.71
C PHE A 4 -0.76 -41.70 9.38
N GLN A 5 -1.51 -41.23 10.38
CA GLN A 5 -2.42 -40.10 10.19
C GLN A 5 -1.68 -38.80 9.90
N ALA A 6 -0.54 -38.57 10.56
CA ALA A 6 0.34 -37.43 10.25
C ALA A 6 0.92 -37.52 8.84
N ASP A 7 1.38 -38.70 8.42
CA ASP A 7 1.96 -38.93 7.09
C ASP A 7 0.91 -38.75 5.97
N ILE A 8 -0.32 -39.23 6.18
CA ILE A 8 -1.45 -39.01 5.26
C ILE A 8 -1.72 -37.52 5.11
N LEU A 9 -1.82 -36.77 6.23
CA LEU A 9 -2.05 -35.34 6.20
C LEU A 9 -0.93 -34.57 5.49
N GLN A 10 0.32 -34.98 5.67
CA GLN A 10 1.45 -34.39 4.96
C GLN A 10 1.34 -34.62 3.45
N LYS A 11 1.08 -35.86 3.03
CA LYS A 11 0.92 -36.20 1.59
C LYS A 11 -0.29 -35.49 0.97
N GLN A 12 -1.38 -35.32 1.71
CA GLN A 12 -2.53 -34.53 1.26
C GLN A 12 -2.16 -33.06 1.00
N LYS A 13 -1.38 -32.44 1.89
CA LYS A 13 -0.87 -31.07 1.67
C LYS A 13 0.07 -30.98 0.46
N GLU A 14 0.90 -32.00 0.22
CA GLU A 14 1.74 -32.07 -0.97
C GLU A 14 0.89 -32.17 -2.26
N ILE A 15 -0.19 -32.96 -2.25
CA ILE A 15 -1.14 -33.04 -3.36
C ILE A 15 -1.79 -31.68 -3.62
N GLU A 16 -2.25 -30.98 -2.58
CA GLU A 16 -2.85 -29.64 -2.72
C GLU A 16 -1.89 -28.63 -3.36
N ARG A 17 -0.61 -28.66 -2.96
CA ARG A 17 0.44 -27.83 -3.58
C ARG A 17 0.61 -28.15 -5.06
N HIS A 18 0.79 -29.42 -5.41
CA HIS A 18 0.93 -29.83 -6.81
C HIS A 18 -0.33 -29.54 -7.64
N ARG A 19 -1.53 -29.65 -7.06
CA ARG A 19 -2.76 -29.24 -7.73
C ARG A 19 -2.81 -27.73 -7.96
N GLY A 20 -2.32 -26.92 -7.03
CA GLY A 20 -2.14 -25.48 -7.21
C GLY A 20 -1.14 -25.15 -8.33
N ASP A 21 0.02 -25.81 -8.34
CA ASP A 21 1.04 -25.65 -9.39
C ASP A 21 0.47 -26.01 -10.76
N LEU A 22 -0.28 -27.13 -10.86
CA LEU A 22 -0.95 -27.56 -12.09
C LEU A 22 -1.92 -26.50 -12.62
N GLN A 23 -2.68 -25.82 -11.75
CA GLN A 23 -3.60 -24.75 -12.20
C GLN A 23 -2.82 -23.62 -12.90
N THR A 24 -1.69 -23.22 -12.31
CA THR A 24 -0.81 -22.19 -12.89
C THR A 24 -0.22 -22.66 -14.22
N LEU A 25 0.33 -23.86 -14.26
CA LEU A 25 0.93 -24.44 -15.47
C LEU A 25 -0.08 -24.58 -16.61
N TYR A 26 -1.32 -24.99 -16.32
CA TYR A 26 -2.37 -25.00 -17.35
C TYR A 26 -2.70 -23.60 -17.84
N ALA A 27 -2.83 -22.61 -16.95
CA ALA A 27 -3.11 -21.24 -17.38
C ALA A 27 -1.97 -20.65 -18.24
N GLU A 28 -0.72 -20.94 -17.90
CA GLU A 28 0.46 -20.56 -18.68
C GLU A 28 0.50 -21.26 -20.03
N LEU A 29 0.21 -22.57 -20.07
CA LEU A 29 0.13 -23.34 -21.31
C LEU A 29 -0.92 -22.75 -22.24
N GLY A 30 -2.14 -22.51 -21.74
CA GLY A 30 -3.23 -21.90 -22.50
C GLY A 30 -2.86 -20.52 -23.03
N SER A 31 -2.25 -19.68 -22.20
CA SER A 31 -1.81 -18.34 -22.60
C SER A 31 -0.69 -18.39 -23.66
N SER A 32 0.28 -19.31 -23.50
CA SER A 32 1.40 -19.47 -24.42
C SER A 32 0.94 -19.93 -25.80
N ILE A 33 0.00 -20.88 -25.85
CA ILE A 33 -0.52 -21.44 -27.10
C ILE A 33 -1.50 -20.48 -27.76
N ALA A 34 -2.28 -19.69 -27.00
CA ALA A 34 -3.14 -18.65 -27.58
C ALA A 34 -2.32 -17.63 -28.40
N LEU A 35 -1.12 -17.27 -27.95
CA LEU A 35 -0.21 -16.40 -28.72
C LEU A 35 0.29 -17.07 -30.00
N ILE A 36 0.53 -18.38 -29.97
CA ILE A 36 0.93 -19.15 -31.16
C ILE A 36 -0.24 -19.22 -32.15
N GLU A 37 -1.45 -19.54 -31.68
CA GLU A 37 -2.69 -19.61 -32.48
C GLU A 37 -2.99 -18.31 -33.24
N GLN A 38 -2.65 -17.14 -32.69
CA GLN A 38 -2.76 -15.85 -33.40
C GLN A 38 -1.88 -15.78 -34.66
N THR A 39 -0.79 -16.54 -34.71
CA THR A 39 0.16 -16.55 -35.82
C THR A 39 0.03 -17.79 -36.70
N ILE A 40 -0.26 -18.94 -36.10
CA ILE A 40 -0.37 -20.24 -36.75
C ILE A 40 -1.54 -20.99 -36.12
N PRO A 41 -2.67 -21.15 -36.83
CA PRO A 41 -3.84 -21.81 -36.27
C PRO A 41 -3.56 -23.31 -36.08
N LEU A 42 -3.71 -23.79 -34.84
CA LEU A 42 -3.57 -25.21 -34.50
C LEU A 42 -4.93 -25.92 -34.56
N GLY A 43 -6.03 -25.17 -34.39
CA GLY A 43 -7.40 -25.68 -34.50
C GLY A 43 -7.80 -26.59 -33.33
N LEU A 44 -7.09 -26.48 -32.21
CA LEU A 44 -7.29 -27.32 -31.03
C LEU A 44 -8.06 -26.54 -29.96
N ALA A 45 -9.10 -27.16 -29.39
CA ALA A 45 -9.90 -26.53 -28.32
C ALA A 45 -10.43 -25.13 -28.69
N GLN A 46 -11.00 -25.03 -29.91
CA GLN A 46 -11.48 -23.76 -30.49
C GLN A 46 -12.50 -23.04 -29.60
N GLU A 47 -13.45 -23.76 -29.00
CA GLU A 47 -14.45 -23.14 -28.11
C GLU A 47 -13.80 -22.49 -26.88
N GLU A 48 -12.81 -23.15 -26.30
CA GLU A 48 -12.06 -22.63 -25.16
C GLU A 48 -11.10 -21.49 -25.56
N LEU A 49 -10.52 -21.56 -26.76
CA LEU A 49 -9.70 -20.49 -27.34
C LEU A 49 -10.53 -19.22 -27.57
N ASP A 50 -11.70 -19.33 -28.21
CA ASP A 50 -12.56 -18.20 -28.51
C ASP A 50 -12.99 -17.48 -27.22
N ARG A 51 -13.34 -18.24 -26.18
CA ARG A 51 -13.63 -17.70 -24.83
C ARG A 51 -12.41 -17.02 -24.20
N PHE A 52 -11.22 -17.61 -24.37
CA PHE A 52 -9.99 -17.02 -23.84
C PHE A 52 -9.73 -15.67 -24.50
N LEU A 53 -9.81 -15.59 -25.84
CA LEU A 53 -9.58 -14.38 -26.60
C LEU A 53 -10.58 -13.26 -26.26
N GLU A 54 -11.86 -13.58 -26.07
CA GLU A 54 -12.88 -12.61 -25.64
C GLU A 54 -12.53 -11.98 -24.29
N VAL A 55 -12.11 -12.80 -23.33
CA VAL A 55 -11.75 -12.33 -21.98
C VAL A 55 -10.39 -11.61 -21.99
N ASP A 56 -9.44 -12.05 -22.80
CA ASP A 56 -8.12 -11.42 -22.96
C ASP A 56 -8.25 -10.00 -23.52
N MET A 57 -9.12 -9.79 -24.51
CA MET A 57 -9.45 -8.46 -25.01
C MET A 57 -10.01 -7.55 -23.91
N ARG A 58 -11.02 -8.02 -23.17
CA ARG A 58 -11.62 -7.25 -22.06
C ARG A 58 -10.62 -6.95 -20.95
N TYR A 59 -9.71 -7.88 -20.69
CA TYR A 59 -8.61 -7.68 -19.74
C TYR A 59 -7.67 -6.56 -20.20
N GLU A 60 -7.25 -6.56 -21.47
CA GLU A 60 -6.39 -5.51 -22.00
C GLU A 60 -7.09 -4.15 -22.04
N GLU A 61 -8.38 -4.09 -22.39
CA GLU A 61 -9.17 -2.85 -22.31
C GLU A 61 -9.26 -2.31 -20.87
N ALA A 62 -9.50 -3.18 -19.88
CA ALA A 62 -9.55 -2.82 -18.47
C ALA A 62 -8.17 -2.36 -17.97
N ARG A 63 -7.10 -3.03 -18.39
CA ARG A 63 -5.70 -2.69 -18.06
C ARG A 63 -5.33 -1.32 -18.62
N GLN A 64 -5.61 -1.06 -19.88
CA GLN A 64 -5.34 0.23 -20.53
C GLN A 64 -6.13 1.35 -19.85
N THR A 65 -7.39 1.10 -19.50
CA THR A 65 -8.22 2.07 -18.77
C THR A 65 -7.63 2.39 -17.40
N TYR A 66 -7.23 1.36 -16.64
CA TYR A 66 -6.59 1.53 -15.33
C TYR A 66 -5.28 2.32 -15.42
N GLU A 67 -4.38 1.97 -16.33
CA GLU A 67 -3.09 2.67 -16.51
C GLU A 67 -3.29 4.11 -17.01
N ARG A 68 -4.28 4.36 -17.88
CA ARG A 68 -4.62 5.71 -18.33
C ARG A 68 -5.07 6.60 -17.17
N ILE A 69 -5.99 6.12 -16.32
CA ILE A 69 -6.49 6.88 -15.16
C ILE A 69 -5.37 7.11 -14.15
N LYS A 70 -4.54 6.08 -13.91
CA LYS A 70 -3.37 6.18 -13.01
C LYS A 70 -2.37 7.22 -13.51
N GLY A 71 -2.05 7.21 -14.81
CA GLY A 71 -1.17 8.20 -15.44
C GLY A 71 -1.74 9.62 -15.36
N PHE A 72 -3.04 9.77 -15.58
CA PHE A 72 -3.75 11.04 -15.44
C PHE A 72 -3.67 11.61 -14.01
N ILE A 73 -3.92 10.78 -12.99
CA ILE A 73 -3.79 11.19 -11.58
C ILE A 73 -2.36 11.62 -11.26
N SER A 74 -1.36 10.86 -11.70
CA SER A 74 0.05 11.22 -11.50
C SER A 74 0.36 12.59 -12.12
N GLN A 75 -0.09 12.84 -13.34
CA GLN A 75 0.09 14.14 -14.00
C GLN A 75 -0.59 15.28 -13.21
N MET A 76 -1.79 15.05 -12.69
CA MET A 76 -2.47 16.04 -11.84
C MET A 76 -1.71 16.32 -10.55
N GLU A 77 -1.19 15.28 -9.89
CA GLU A 77 -0.42 15.41 -8.66
C GLU A 77 0.90 16.15 -8.90
N ASP A 78 1.62 15.83 -9.98
CA ASP A 78 2.87 16.51 -10.36
C ASP A 78 2.64 17.99 -10.67
N ARG A 79 1.57 18.31 -11.41
CA ARG A 79 1.18 19.71 -11.69
C ARG A 79 0.78 20.44 -10.40
N SER A 80 0.09 19.78 -9.49
CA SER A 80 -0.29 20.35 -8.20
C SER A 80 0.93 20.62 -7.31
N ARG A 81 1.92 19.72 -7.29
CA ARG A 81 3.20 19.94 -6.62
C ARG A 81 3.94 21.13 -7.21
N LYS A 82 4.00 21.21 -8.55
CA LYS A 82 4.66 22.34 -9.22
C LYS A 82 4.00 23.68 -8.91
N ILE A 83 2.67 23.73 -8.82
CA ILE A 83 1.95 24.93 -8.36
C ILE A 83 2.41 25.31 -6.95
N GLN A 84 2.46 24.36 -6.01
CA GLN A 84 2.89 24.63 -4.64
C GLN A 84 4.34 25.14 -4.56
N GLU A 85 5.24 24.60 -5.39
CA GLU A 85 6.62 25.07 -5.52
C GLU A 85 6.68 26.51 -6.03
N ILE A 86 5.95 26.83 -7.11
CA ILE A 86 5.92 28.19 -7.68
C ILE A 86 5.30 29.17 -6.67
N GLU A 87 4.23 28.79 -5.97
CA GLU A 87 3.64 29.60 -4.89
C GLU A 87 4.62 29.82 -3.72
N ALA A 88 5.46 28.83 -3.42
CA ALA A 88 6.52 28.99 -2.43
C ALA A 88 7.61 29.94 -2.92
N ASP A 89 8.01 29.86 -4.19
CA ASP A 89 8.98 30.75 -4.81
C ASP A 89 8.48 32.20 -4.85
N ILE A 90 7.22 32.43 -5.24
CA ILE A 90 6.58 33.76 -5.18
C ILE A 90 6.57 34.29 -3.75
N ARG A 91 6.27 33.44 -2.76
CA ARG A 91 6.33 33.84 -1.35
C ARG A 91 7.75 34.17 -0.90
N ALA A 92 8.75 33.42 -1.34
CA ALA A 92 10.16 33.65 -1.02
C ALA A 92 10.67 34.98 -1.59
N LEU A 93 10.14 35.41 -2.74
CA LEU A 93 10.43 36.70 -3.36
C LEU A 93 10.01 37.90 -2.46
N ASN A 94 9.02 37.76 -1.58
CA ASN A 94 8.59 38.87 -0.70
C ASN A 94 9.71 39.42 0.21
N GLY A 95 10.66 38.58 0.64
CA GLY A 95 11.78 39.01 1.47
C GLY A 95 12.71 39.99 0.75
N PRO A 96 13.34 39.56 -0.37
CA PRO A 96 14.14 40.43 -1.23
C PRO A 96 13.38 41.67 -1.72
N ARG A 97 12.08 41.53 -2.06
CA ARG A 97 11.23 42.66 -2.46
C ARG A 97 11.14 43.74 -1.39
N LYS A 98 10.89 43.36 -0.13
CA LYS A 98 10.85 44.30 0.99
C LYS A 98 12.19 45.00 1.21
N LYS A 99 13.32 44.29 1.04
CA LYS A 99 14.67 44.89 1.14
C LYS A 99 14.91 45.91 0.03
N LEU A 100 14.51 45.59 -1.19
CA LEU A 100 14.65 46.49 -2.33
C LEU A 100 13.77 47.73 -2.16
N HIS A 101 12.49 47.56 -1.78
CA HIS A 101 11.61 48.66 -1.43
C HIS A 101 12.14 49.51 -0.26
N SER A 102 12.72 48.90 0.79
CA SER A 102 13.33 49.69 1.87
C SER A 102 14.51 50.54 1.40
N ARG A 103 15.30 50.07 0.43
CA ARG A 103 16.42 50.84 -0.13
C ARG A 103 15.92 52.04 -0.93
N ILE A 104 14.89 51.83 -1.76
CA ILE A 104 14.23 52.92 -2.52
C ILE A 104 13.61 53.94 -1.56
N GLY A 105 12.90 53.46 -0.55
CA GLY A 105 12.32 54.32 0.48
C GLY A 105 13.36 55.09 1.29
N ALA A 106 14.51 54.48 1.59
CA ALA A 106 15.62 55.16 2.27
C ALA A 106 16.16 56.32 1.43
N ILE A 107 16.37 56.09 0.13
CA ILE A 107 16.80 57.13 -0.82
C ILE A 107 15.76 58.26 -0.88
N ALA A 108 14.47 57.92 -0.96
CA ALA A 108 13.40 58.90 -0.95
C ALA A 108 13.33 59.68 0.37
N TYR A 109 13.56 59.03 1.52
CA TYR A 109 13.58 59.68 2.83
C TYR A 109 14.75 60.65 2.98
N GLU A 110 15.94 60.30 2.47
CA GLU A 110 17.11 61.18 2.44
C GLU A 110 16.89 62.38 1.51
N ALA A 111 16.31 62.15 0.34
CA ALA A 111 15.95 63.20 -0.61
C ALA A 111 14.85 64.13 -0.05
N PHE A 112 13.88 63.59 0.69
CA PHE A 112 12.85 64.34 1.40
C PHE A 112 13.46 65.23 2.49
N GLY A 113 14.36 64.67 3.31
CA GLY A 113 15.02 65.42 4.38
C GLY A 113 15.94 66.55 3.91
N SER A 114 16.43 66.45 2.67
CA SER A 114 17.29 67.44 2.01
C SER A 114 16.54 68.42 1.10
N ASN A 115 15.19 68.33 1.01
CA ASN A 115 14.35 69.10 0.10
C ASN A 115 14.79 68.98 -1.38
N SER A 116 15.35 67.84 -1.76
CA SER A 116 15.85 67.58 -3.12
C SER A 116 14.86 66.78 -3.98
N LEU A 117 13.68 66.45 -3.44
CA LEU A 117 12.64 65.72 -4.16
C LEU A 117 11.85 66.66 -5.09
N PRO A 118 11.52 66.21 -6.31
CA PRO A 118 10.52 66.84 -7.16
C PRO A 118 9.14 66.95 -6.49
N ASP A 119 8.37 68.00 -6.81
CA ASP A 119 7.10 68.33 -6.15
C ASP A 119 6.09 67.16 -6.15
N TYR A 120 5.97 66.43 -7.26
CA TYR A 120 5.06 65.28 -7.37
C TYR A 120 5.49 64.08 -6.51
N LEU A 121 6.78 63.87 -6.25
CA LEU A 121 7.25 62.85 -5.30
C LEU A 121 7.11 63.31 -3.87
N ASN A 122 7.26 64.62 -3.65
CA ASN A 122 7.09 65.22 -2.35
C ASN A 122 5.65 65.03 -1.86
N GLU A 123 4.64 65.22 -2.71
CA GLU A 123 3.22 64.96 -2.39
C GLU A 123 2.96 63.50 -1.99
N VAL A 124 3.61 62.54 -2.65
CA VAL A 124 3.47 61.09 -2.36
C VAL A 124 4.19 60.69 -1.06
N CYS A 125 5.36 61.26 -0.79
CA CYS A 125 6.19 60.92 0.36
C CYS A 125 5.81 61.69 1.65
N THR A 126 5.27 62.90 1.54
CA THR A 126 4.83 63.75 2.67
C THR A 126 3.93 63.03 3.68
N PRO A 127 2.83 62.35 3.29
CA PRO A 127 1.95 61.68 4.25
C PRO A 127 2.62 60.51 4.99
N LEU A 128 3.76 60.00 4.48
CA LEU A 128 4.48 58.88 5.09
C LEU A 128 5.66 59.34 5.95
N PHE A 129 6.30 60.45 5.60
CA PHE A 129 7.57 60.88 6.20
C PHE A 129 7.46 62.13 7.07
N ALA A 130 6.49 63.04 6.86
CA ALA A 130 6.45 64.33 7.56
C ALA A 130 6.39 64.20 9.09
N GLU A 131 5.46 63.39 9.61
CA GLU A 131 5.31 63.16 11.05
C GLU A 131 6.57 62.54 11.68
N HIS A 132 7.17 61.57 10.97
CA HIS A 132 8.40 60.92 11.42
C HIS A 132 9.61 61.88 11.39
N HIS A 133 9.73 62.67 10.32
CA HIS A 133 10.82 63.63 10.15
C HIS A 133 10.76 64.74 11.21
N ASP A 134 9.55 65.26 11.51
CA ASP A 134 9.34 66.29 12.52
C ASP A 134 9.63 65.79 13.94
N THR A 135 9.22 64.56 14.26
CA THR A 135 9.51 63.95 15.56
C THR A 135 11.00 63.71 15.76
N VAL A 136 11.70 63.21 14.73
CA VAL A 136 13.16 63.03 14.76
C VAL A 136 13.90 64.36 14.88
N ARG A 137 13.48 65.39 14.14
CA ARG A 137 14.07 66.74 14.19
C ARG A 137 13.91 67.39 15.57
N LYS A 138 12.72 67.29 16.18
CA LYS A 138 12.46 67.77 17.55
C LYS A 138 13.33 67.06 18.59
N LEU A 139 13.47 65.74 18.49
CA LEU A 139 14.32 64.95 19.38
C LEU A 139 15.81 65.25 19.20
N GLN A 140 16.27 65.50 17.96
CA GLN A 140 17.65 65.93 17.68
C GLN A 140 17.96 67.30 18.28
N GLY A 141 17.10 68.29 18.07
CA GLY A 141 17.27 69.62 18.67
C GLY A 141 17.27 69.59 20.20
N ALA A 142 16.37 68.81 20.83
CA ALA A 142 16.35 68.63 22.28
C ALA A 142 17.61 67.92 22.82
N LEU A 143 18.18 66.99 22.05
CA LEU A 143 19.43 66.31 22.38
C LEU A 143 20.64 67.26 22.32
N GLU A 144 20.72 68.08 21.28
CA GLU A 144 21.78 69.08 21.10
C GLU A 144 21.74 70.13 22.21
N GLN A 145 20.55 70.60 22.58
CA GLN A 145 20.33 71.48 23.73
C GLN A 145 20.74 70.82 25.05
N CYS A 146 20.39 69.55 25.27
CA CYS A 146 20.80 68.79 26.45
C CYS A 146 22.33 68.63 26.55
N LYS A 147 23.01 68.35 25.43
CA LYS A 147 24.48 68.21 25.37
C LYS A 147 25.23 69.50 25.70
N SER A 148 24.60 70.65 25.46
CA SER A 148 25.18 71.96 25.76
C SER A 148 25.14 72.31 27.26
N GLN A 149 24.35 71.59 28.07
CA GLN A 149 24.18 71.81 29.50
C GLN A 149 25.08 70.86 30.33
N LYS A 150 25.96 71.40 31.17
CA LYS A 150 26.87 70.60 32.02
C LYS A 150 26.21 70.20 33.36
N GLY A 151 26.09 68.90 33.65
CA GLY A 151 25.59 68.38 34.94
C GLY A 151 25.30 66.87 34.95
N ALA A 152 25.23 66.25 36.14
CA ALA A 152 24.92 64.81 36.27
C ALA A 152 23.48 64.47 35.84
N LEU A 153 22.51 65.34 36.16
CA LEU A 153 21.11 65.20 35.74
C LEU A 153 20.92 65.38 34.22
N SER A 154 21.70 66.26 33.58
CA SER A 154 21.67 66.42 32.12
C SER A 154 22.24 65.18 31.42
N SER A 155 23.22 64.48 32.01
CA SER A 155 23.74 63.23 31.45
C SER A 155 22.67 62.13 31.33
N VAL A 156 21.82 61.97 32.34
CA VAL A 156 20.72 60.99 32.36
C VAL A 156 19.62 61.38 31.36
N GLN A 157 19.27 62.66 31.30
CA GLN A 157 18.31 63.19 30.35
C GLN A 157 18.77 63.01 28.89
N CYS A 158 20.06 63.25 28.62
CA CYS A 158 20.67 63.04 27.31
C CYS A 158 20.70 61.56 26.93
N ALA A 159 20.93 60.65 27.88
CA ALA A 159 20.86 59.21 27.65
C ALA A 159 19.42 58.75 27.28
N LEU A 160 18.40 59.27 27.98
CA LEU A 160 17.01 58.97 27.71
C LEU A 160 16.54 59.52 26.35
N LEU A 161 16.97 60.74 26.00
CA LEU A 161 16.71 61.33 24.68
C LEU A 161 17.41 60.56 23.55
N ASN A 162 18.65 60.11 23.77
CA ASN A 162 19.36 59.23 22.83
C ASN A 162 18.61 57.91 22.63
N MET A 163 18.12 57.27 23.70
CA MET A 163 17.34 56.04 23.61
C MET A 163 16.03 56.25 22.84
N ARG A 164 15.29 57.32 23.11
CA ARG A 164 14.05 57.68 22.39
C ARG A 164 14.32 57.98 20.91
N LEU A 165 15.41 58.66 20.61
CA LEU A 165 15.83 58.97 19.24
C LEU A 165 16.24 57.70 18.48
N GLN A 166 16.96 56.79 19.12
CA GLN A 166 17.28 55.48 18.53
C GLN A 166 16.03 54.62 18.31
N HIS A 167 15.08 54.64 19.24
CA HIS A 167 13.81 53.94 19.09
C HIS A 167 12.99 54.51 17.93
N SER A 168 12.85 55.84 17.85
CA SER A 168 12.18 56.52 16.74
C SER A 168 12.86 56.18 15.41
N ARG A 169 14.19 56.26 15.31
CA ARG A 169 14.94 55.86 14.09
C ARG A 169 14.69 54.41 13.66
N LYS A 170 14.41 53.47 14.59
CA LYS A 170 14.05 52.09 14.23
C LYS A 170 12.63 51.98 13.66
N GLN A 171 11.72 52.88 14.03
CA GLN A 171 10.35 52.91 13.53
C GLN A 171 10.23 53.38 12.08
N VAL A 172 11.31 53.94 11.49
CA VAL A 172 11.32 54.38 10.09
C VAL A 172 11.28 53.21 9.11
N VAL A 173 11.86 52.06 9.44
CA VAL A 173 12.02 50.89 8.55
C VAL A 173 10.72 50.46 7.85
N PRO A 174 9.58 50.27 8.55
CA PRO A 174 8.31 49.96 7.90
C PRO A 174 7.78 51.10 7.01
N LEU A 175 8.06 52.37 7.34
CA LEU A 175 7.69 53.51 6.51
C LEU A 175 8.51 53.54 5.22
N LEU A 176 9.80 53.21 5.29
CA LEU A 176 10.67 53.10 4.11
C LEU A 176 10.17 52.00 3.15
N VAL A 177 9.79 50.84 3.68
CA VAL A 177 9.23 49.75 2.85
C VAL A 177 7.93 50.20 2.15
N LYS A 178 7.04 50.89 2.87
CA LYS A 178 5.77 51.39 2.30
C LYS A 178 5.99 52.45 1.23
N ALA A 179 6.85 53.43 1.51
CA ALA A 179 7.18 54.49 0.56
C ALA A 179 7.85 53.91 -0.69
N GLY A 180 8.84 53.02 -0.53
CA GLY A 180 9.48 52.37 -1.68
C GLY A 180 8.54 51.49 -2.50
N ALA A 181 7.55 50.85 -1.86
CA ALA A 181 6.52 50.11 -2.58
C ALA A 181 5.61 51.02 -3.42
N LEU A 182 5.21 52.18 -2.89
CA LEU A 182 4.39 53.16 -3.60
C LEU A 182 5.16 53.81 -4.76
N LEU A 183 6.42 54.19 -4.53
CA LEU A 183 7.29 54.74 -5.56
C LEU A 183 7.53 53.73 -6.69
N SER A 184 7.70 52.45 -6.35
CA SER A 184 7.84 51.36 -7.32
C SER A 184 6.56 51.07 -8.12
N ALA A 185 5.39 51.31 -7.51
CA ALA A 185 4.10 51.16 -8.18
C ALA A 185 3.81 52.31 -9.16
N ILE A 186 4.25 53.52 -8.85
CA ILE A 186 4.07 54.72 -9.71
C ILE A 186 5.14 54.75 -10.82
N GLY A 187 6.25 54.03 -10.66
CA GLY A 187 7.33 53.95 -11.67
C GLY A 187 8.34 55.10 -11.60
N CYS A 188 8.36 55.84 -10.49
CA CYS A 188 9.24 57.00 -10.30
C CYS A 188 10.61 56.63 -9.70
N GLU A 189 11.02 55.36 -9.82
CA GLU A 189 12.32 54.90 -9.30
C GLU A 189 13.49 55.56 -10.05
N GLU A 190 13.24 55.95 -11.30
CA GLU A 190 14.17 56.69 -12.16
C GLU A 190 14.25 58.18 -11.83
N ASP A 191 13.39 58.74 -10.99
CA ASP A 191 13.41 60.17 -10.68
C ASP A 191 14.15 60.48 -9.37
N LEU A 192 14.50 59.45 -8.60
CA LEU A 192 15.28 59.55 -7.38
C LEU A 192 16.77 59.80 -7.69
N GLN A 193 17.28 60.96 -7.28
CA GLN A 193 18.70 61.30 -7.43
C GLN A 193 19.53 60.58 -6.35
N SER A 194 20.27 59.53 -6.72
CA SER A 194 21.17 58.81 -5.80
C SER A 194 22.36 58.15 -6.51
N PHE A 195 23.45 57.95 -5.76
CA PHE A 195 24.58 57.12 -6.17
C PHE A 195 24.14 55.65 -6.22
N GLY A 196 24.21 55.00 -7.39
CA GLY A 196 23.82 53.59 -7.57
C GLY A 196 22.43 53.34 -8.19
N LYS A 197 21.74 54.41 -8.63
CA LYS A 197 20.44 54.38 -9.34
C LYS A 197 20.34 53.32 -10.43
N VAL A 198 21.34 53.21 -11.30
CA VAL A 198 21.34 52.26 -12.44
C VAL A 198 21.30 50.81 -11.95
N SER A 199 22.00 50.49 -10.85
CA SER A 199 21.96 49.14 -10.27
C SER A 199 20.61 48.82 -9.65
N LEU A 200 20.01 49.77 -8.94
CA LEU A 200 18.71 49.58 -8.27
C LEU A 200 17.55 49.40 -9.26
N VAL A 201 17.53 50.22 -10.32
CA VAL A 201 16.53 50.11 -11.39
C VAL A 201 16.72 48.79 -12.17
N ALA A 202 17.97 48.38 -12.43
CA ALA A 202 18.26 47.07 -13.03
C ALA A 202 17.78 45.91 -12.13
N GLU A 203 18.08 45.94 -10.83
CA GLU A 203 17.63 44.94 -9.83
C GLU A 203 16.09 44.88 -9.77
N LEU A 204 15.40 46.02 -9.76
CA LEU A 204 13.94 46.09 -9.79
C LEU A 204 13.36 45.50 -11.07
N SER A 205 13.93 45.83 -12.22
CA SER A 205 13.46 45.33 -13.51
C SER A 205 13.63 43.81 -13.62
N GLN A 206 14.77 43.26 -13.16
CA GLN A 206 15.01 41.83 -13.10
C GLN A 206 14.03 41.14 -12.15
N PHE A 207 13.74 41.79 -11.01
CA PHE A 207 12.79 41.28 -10.04
C PHE A 207 11.36 41.24 -10.58
N LYS A 208 10.88 42.34 -11.18
CA LYS A 208 9.57 42.42 -11.85
C LYS A 208 9.44 41.37 -12.95
N LYS A 209 10.49 41.16 -13.76
CA LYS A 209 10.54 40.11 -14.80
C LYS A 209 10.44 38.70 -14.21
N ARG A 210 11.15 38.43 -13.11
CA ARG A 210 11.11 37.11 -12.44
C ARG A 210 9.75 36.84 -11.81
N GLU A 211 9.15 37.82 -11.14
CA GLU A 211 7.80 37.72 -10.58
C GLU A 211 6.77 37.45 -11.68
N GLN A 212 6.82 38.19 -12.79
CA GLN A 212 5.95 37.96 -13.95
C GLN A 212 6.15 36.58 -14.58
N ALA A 213 7.39 36.11 -14.72
CA ALA A 213 7.67 34.79 -15.28
C ALA A 213 7.08 33.66 -14.42
N LEU A 214 7.22 33.75 -13.09
CA LEU A 214 6.61 32.80 -12.16
C LEU A 214 5.09 32.86 -12.19
N GLN A 215 4.51 34.06 -12.29
CA GLN A 215 3.06 34.23 -12.40
C GLN A 215 2.50 33.59 -13.69
N GLN A 216 3.19 33.79 -14.82
CA GLN A 216 2.85 33.17 -16.09
C GLN A 216 2.97 31.64 -16.04
N GLU A 217 4.02 31.12 -15.41
CA GLU A 217 4.20 29.68 -15.21
C GLU A 217 3.04 29.12 -14.36
N LEU A 218 2.68 29.81 -13.27
CA LEU A 218 1.55 29.45 -12.41
C LEU A 218 0.23 29.41 -13.17
N ASP A 219 -0.05 30.39 -14.03
CA ASP A 219 -1.27 30.42 -14.86
C ASP A 219 -1.30 29.27 -15.87
N ILE A 220 -0.16 28.91 -16.46
CA ILE A 220 -0.03 27.74 -17.35
C ILE A 220 -0.39 26.46 -16.58
N HIS A 221 0.14 26.29 -15.36
CA HIS A 221 -0.15 25.10 -14.56
C HIS A 221 -1.60 25.06 -14.06
N HIS A 222 -2.19 26.18 -13.64
CA HIS A 222 -3.60 26.24 -13.25
C HIS A 222 -4.53 25.95 -14.43
N SER A 223 -4.28 26.54 -15.60
CA SER A 223 -5.07 26.27 -16.80
C SER A 223 -4.95 24.82 -17.25
N ALA A 224 -3.77 24.21 -17.14
CA ALA A 224 -3.57 22.79 -17.42
C ALA A 224 -4.36 21.91 -16.44
N VAL A 225 -4.31 22.18 -15.13
CA VAL A 225 -5.10 21.44 -14.12
C VAL A 225 -6.59 21.63 -14.34
N ALA A 226 -7.05 22.84 -14.69
CA ALA A 226 -8.46 23.10 -15.00
C ALA A 226 -8.92 22.33 -16.24
N LYS A 227 -8.10 22.28 -17.30
CA LYS A 227 -8.37 21.46 -18.49
C LYS A 227 -8.48 19.97 -18.14
N LEU A 228 -7.52 19.44 -17.36
CA LEU A 228 -7.56 18.05 -16.91
C LEU A 228 -8.84 17.76 -16.10
N ARG A 229 -9.19 18.63 -15.14
CA ARG A 229 -10.43 18.48 -14.36
C ARG A 229 -11.70 18.57 -15.21
N SER A 230 -11.73 19.43 -16.24
CA SER A 230 -12.90 19.61 -17.10
C SER A 230 -13.16 18.42 -18.03
N GLN A 231 -12.15 17.58 -18.29
CA GLN A 231 -12.29 16.39 -19.11
C GLN A 231 -13.00 15.24 -18.37
N GLU A 232 -13.12 15.31 -17.04
CA GLU A 232 -13.76 14.26 -16.24
C GLU A 232 -15.07 14.74 -15.59
N LYS A 233 -16.11 13.90 -15.70
CA LYS A 233 -17.43 14.12 -15.09
C LYS A 233 -17.54 13.56 -13.67
N GLU A 234 -16.60 12.70 -13.25
CA GLU A 234 -16.57 12.05 -11.94
C GLU A 234 -15.21 12.23 -11.27
N SER A 235 -15.11 11.91 -9.98
CA SER A 235 -13.85 11.98 -9.23
C SER A 235 -12.82 10.97 -9.76
N PRO A 236 -11.62 11.40 -10.21
CA PRO A 236 -10.61 10.50 -10.77
C PRO A 236 -10.21 9.36 -9.83
N ARG A 237 -10.23 9.60 -8.51
CA ARG A 237 -9.91 8.57 -7.51
C ARG A 237 -10.95 7.45 -7.45
N ASN A 238 -12.22 7.79 -7.59
CA ASN A 238 -13.30 6.78 -7.61
C ASN A 238 -13.25 5.96 -8.91
N GLN A 239 -12.87 6.61 -10.02
CA GLN A 239 -12.64 5.92 -11.29
C GLN A 239 -11.42 5.00 -11.24
N LEU A 240 -10.35 5.40 -10.54
CA LEU A 240 -9.20 4.54 -10.33
C LEU A 240 -9.57 3.30 -9.50
N GLU A 241 -10.37 3.46 -8.45
CA GLU A 241 -10.81 2.33 -7.62
C GLU A 241 -11.72 1.37 -8.37
N SER A 242 -12.72 1.89 -9.09
CA SER A 242 -13.62 1.07 -9.92
C SER A 242 -12.87 0.36 -11.05
N SER A 243 -12.00 1.05 -11.77
CA SER A 243 -11.16 0.43 -12.81
C SER A 243 -10.18 -0.60 -12.23
N ARG A 244 -9.64 -0.39 -11.02
CA ARG A 244 -8.81 -1.39 -10.32
C ARG A 244 -9.60 -2.66 -10.00
N ILE A 245 -10.85 -2.52 -9.55
CA ILE A 245 -11.73 -3.66 -9.25
C ILE A 245 -12.03 -4.43 -10.53
N GLN A 246 -12.44 -3.73 -11.60
CA GLN A 246 -12.71 -4.32 -12.91
C GLN A 246 -11.47 -5.02 -13.48
N PHE A 247 -10.30 -4.38 -13.42
CA PHE A 247 -9.04 -4.96 -13.87
C PHE A 247 -8.72 -6.27 -13.12
N ARG A 248 -8.86 -6.29 -11.79
CA ARG A 248 -8.65 -7.51 -10.99
C ARG A 248 -9.69 -8.59 -11.26
N GLU A 249 -10.93 -8.21 -11.54
CA GLU A 249 -11.98 -9.16 -11.89
C GLU A 249 -11.67 -9.81 -13.24
N MET A 250 -11.32 -9.02 -14.25
CA MET A 250 -10.92 -9.52 -15.56
C MET A 250 -9.63 -10.35 -15.49
N GLU A 251 -8.68 -9.99 -14.64
CA GLU A 251 -7.47 -10.79 -14.39
C GLU A 251 -7.81 -12.20 -13.88
N LYS A 252 -8.73 -12.30 -12.91
CA LYS A 252 -9.21 -13.59 -12.40
C LYS A 252 -9.98 -14.39 -13.44
N GLN A 253 -10.84 -13.72 -14.21
CA GLN A 253 -11.59 -14.38 -15.30
C GLN A 253 -10.64 -14.89 -16.38
N ARG A 254 -9.64 -14.10 -16.77
CA ARG A 254 -8.59 -14.48 -17.73
C ARG A 254 -7.81 -15.70 -17.25
N ALA A 255 -7.36 -15.71 -16.00
CA ALA A 255 -6.66 -16.85 -15.42
C ALA A 255 -7.54 -18.12 -15.43
N ARG A 256 -8.82 -17.99 -15.10
CA ARG A 256 -9.78 -19.11 -15.10
C ARG A 256 -10.00 -19.68 -16.50
N VAL A 257 -10.23 -18.83 -17.49
CA VAL A 257 -10.45 -19.29 -18.86
C VAL A 257 -9.16 -19.82 -19.49
N GLY A 258 -8.01 -19.20 -19.18
CA GLY A 258 -6.69 -19.70 -19.57
C GLY A 258 -6.40 -21.09 -19.01
N LEU A 259 -6.78 -21.35 -17.75
CA LEU A 259 -6.69 -22.68 -17.15
C LEU A 259 -7.55 -23.71 -17.88
N LEU A 260 -8.80 -23.36 -18.20
CA LEU A 260 -9.70 -24.27 -18.92
C LEU A 260 -9.17 -24.59 -20.32
N TYR A 261 -8.69 -23.55 -21.01
CA TYR A 261 -8.10 -23.70 -22.34
C TYR A 261 -6.83 -24.55 -22.30
N GLY A 262 -5.88 -24.25 -21.41
CA GLY A 262 -4.65 -25.03 -21.30
C GLY A 262 -4.88 -26.48 -20.88
N LYS A 263 -5.89 -26.75 -20.03
CA LYS A 263 -6.29 -28.12 -19.70
C LYS A 263 -6.85 -28.86 -20.93
N ALA A 264 -7.77 -28.24 -21.66
CA ALA A 264 -8.34 -28.81 -22.88
C ALA A 264 -7.27 -29.04 -23.96
N LEU A 265 -6.29 -28.13 -24.07
CA LEU A 265 -5.13 -28.27 -24.95
C LEU A 265 -4.26 -29.45 -24.55
N TYR A 266 -3.88 -29.56 -23.27
CA TYR A 266 -3.07 -30.67 -22.79
C TYR A 266 -3.72 -32.03 -23.09
N GLU A 267 -5.03 -32.17 -22.85
CA GLU A 267 -5.78 -33.39 -23.13
C GLU A 267 -5.79 -33.74 -24.64
N LYS A 268 -6.00 -32.75 -25.51
CA LYS A 268 -6.03 -32.96 -26.97
C LYS A 268 -4.64 -33.21 -27.57
N LEU A 269 -3.61 -32.59 -27.01
CA LEU A 269 -2.22 -32.69 -27.47
C LEU A 269 -1.54 -34.00 -27.07
N ASN A 270 -1.81 -34.50 -25.86
CA ASN A 270 -1.32 -35.81 -25.44
C ASN A 270 -1.94 -36.96 -26.25
N GLY A 271 -3.15 -36.78 -26.78
CA GLY A 271 -3.85 -37.81 -27.57
C GLY A 271 -3.41 -37.90 -29.03
N ASN A 272 -2.95 -36.80 -29.63
CA ASN A 272 -2.78 -36.69 -31.09
C ASN A 272 -1.31 -36.71 -31.57
N GLY A 273 -0.34 -36.90 -30.67
CA GLY A 273 1.09 -36.72 -30.96
C GLY A 273 1.40 -35.23 -31.11
N SER A 274 2.41 -34.74 -30.40
CA SER A 274 2.73 -33.30 -30.38
C SER A 274 3.05 -32.79 -31.80
N PRO A 275 2.22 -31.90 -32.39
CA PRO A 275 2.57 -31.31 -33.66
C PRO A 275 3.89 -30.54 -33.51
N PRO A 276 4.79 -30.57 -34.52
CA PRO A 276 6.06 -29.83 -34.52
C PRO A 276 5.89 -28.30 -34.48
N LEU A 277 4.65 -27.83 -34.40
CA LEU A 277 4.22 -26.44 -34.34
C LEU A 277 4.14 -25.91 -32.90
N ILE A 278 4.24 -26.77 -31.89
CA ILE A 278 4.27 -26.37 -30.48
C ILE A 278 5.70 -25.91 -30.16
N GLY A 279 5.85 -24.65 -29.77
CA GLY A 279 7.14 -24.09 -29.37
C GLY A 279 7.76 -24.86 -28.20
N ALA A 280 9.09 -24.85 -28.10
CA ALA A 280 9.84 -25.55 -27.05
C ALA A 280 9.40 -25.17 -25.62
N ALA A 281 8.98 -23.91 -25.42
CA ALA A 281 8.46 -23.45 -24.12
C ALA A 281 7.15 -24.15 -23.73
N SER A 282 6.20 -24.28 -24.66
CA SER A 282 4.92 -24.96 -24.43
C SER A 282 5.13 -26.47 -24.24
N MET A 283 6.11 -27.08 -24.91
CA MET A 283 6.50 -28.48 -24.65
C MET A 283 7.05 -28.67 -23.23
N ALA A 284 7.92 -27.77 -22.76
CA ALA A 284 8.44 -27.83 -21.40
C ALA A 284 7.32 -27.68 -20.35
N LEU A 285 6.32 -26.83 -20.60
CA LEU A 285 5.13 -26.72 -19.75
C LEU A 285 4.32 -28.02 -19.72
N MET A 286 4.12 -28.67 -20.88
CA MET A 286 3.45 -29.96 -20.95
C MET A 286 4.21 -31.04 -20.15
N GLU A 287 5.53 -31.12 -20.29
CA GLU A 287 6.37 -32.06 -19.53
C GLU A 287 6.24 -31.83 -18.01
N GLN A 288 6.28 -30.56 -17.57
CA GLN A 288 6.08 -30.21 -16.17
C GLN A 288 4.69 -30.61 -15.67
N ILE A 289 3.65 -30.36 -16.45
CA ILE A 289 2.27 -30.80 -16.14
C ILE A 289 2.24 -32.32 -15.96
N THR A 290 2.82 -33.09 -16.89
CA THR A 290 2.88 -34.55 -16.80
C THR A 290 3.62 -35.02 -15.55
N LEU A 291 4.74 -34.39 -15.20
CA LEU A 291 5.50 -34.71 -13.98
C LEU A 291 4.67 -34.46 -12.70
N HIS A 292 3.97 -33.34 -12.62
CA HIS A 292 3.10 -33.03 -11.49
C HIS A 292 1.92 -34.00 -11.38
N LEU A 293 1.27 -34.36 -12.50
CA LEU A 293 0.21 -35.36 -12.52
C LEU A 293 0.71 -36.72 -12.00
N HIS A 294 1.85 -37.19 -12.50
CA HIS A 294 2.44 -38.44 -12.01
C HIS A 294 2.83 -38.39 -10.54
N ARG A 295 3.27 -37.23 -10.04
CA ARG A 295 3.58 -37.06 -8.62
C ARG A 295 2.31 -37.12 -7.77
N VAL A 296 1.23 -36.50 -8.21
CA VAL A 296 -0.09 -36.59 -7.56
C VAL A 296 -0.58 -38.04 -7.54
N ASP A 297 -0.55 -38.75 -8.67
CA ASP A 297 -0.98 -40.16 -8.74
C ASP A 297 -0.18 -41.06 -7.78
N ARG A 298 1.13 -40.84 -7.66
CA ARG A 298 1.99 -41.58 -6.71
C ARG A 298 1.62 -41.26 -5.27
N LEU A 299 1.42 -39.99 -4.93
CA LEU A 299 1.02 -39.58 -3.58
C LEU A 299 -0.36 -40.12 -3.20
N GLU A 300 -1.31 -40.15 -4.14
CA GLU A 300 -2.64 -40.73 -3.93
C GLU A 300 -2.55 -42.24 -3.67
N LYS A 301 -1.73 -42.97 -4.43
CA LYS A 301 -1.46 -44.40 -4.19
C LYS A 301 -0.79 -44.64 -2.84
N ASP A 302 0.17 -43.81 -2.46
CA ASP A 302 0.83 -43.89 -1.14
C ASP A 302 -0.19 -43.69 -0.01
N ILE A 303 -1.10 -42.73 -0.13
CA ILE A 303 -2.16 -42.49 0.87
C ILE A 303 -3.04 -43.72 1.03
N VAL A 304 -3.49 -44.32 -0.08
CA VAL A 304 -4.29 -45.56 -0.04
C VAL A 304 -3.49 -46.69 0.63
N GLY A 305 -2.20 -46.80 0.33
CA GLY A 305 -1.31 -47.75 1.01
C GLY A 305 -1.25 -47.55 2.52
N LEU A 306 -1.07 -46.30 2.98
CA LEU A 306 -1.03 -45.96 4.40
C LEU A 306 -2.39 -46.19 5.09
N GLN A 307 -3.50 -45.89 4.42
CA GLN A 307 -4.85 -46.16 4.93
C GLN A 307 -5.08 -47.66 5.12
N ASN A 308 -4.60 -48.50 4.19
CA ASN A 308 -4.68 -49.94 4.32
C ASN A 308 -3.84 -50.44 5.50
N LEU A 309 -2.62 -49.91 5.69
CA LEU A 309 -1.78 -50.27 6.84
C LEU A 309 -2.42 -49.86 8.17
N MET A 310 -3.00 -48.66 8.26
CA MET A 310 -3.79 -48.27 9.44
C MET A 310 -4.92 -49.26 9.70
N LYS A 311 -5.61 -49.70 8.64
CA LYS A 311 -6.72 -50.64 8.80
C LYS A 311 -6.26 -52.00 9.31
N VAL A 312 -5.08 -52.45 8.87
CA VAL A 312 -4.45 -53.68 9.38
C VAL A 312 -4.13 -53.53 10.87
N GLU A 313 -3.47 -52.45 11.30
CA GLU A 313 -3.17 -52.21 12.74
C GLU A 313 -4.44 -52.20 13.61
N GLU A 314 -5.53 -51.58 13.11
CA GLU A 314 -6.81 -51.59 13.81
C GLU A 314 -7.38 -52.99 13.99
N LEU A 315 -7.34 -53.81 12.93
CA LEU A 315 -7.85 -55.18 12.97
C LEU A 315 -6.99 -56.08 13.86
N GLU A 316 -5.68 -55.92 13.82
CA GLU A 316 -4.76 -56.64 14.72
C GLU A 316 -5.04 -56.31 16.19
N ALA A 317 -5.24 -55.04 16.53
CA ALA A 317 -5.61 -54.64 17.89
C ALA A 317 -6.98 -55.20 18.32
N GLN A 318 -7.96 -55.27 17.39
CA GLN A 318 -9.26 -55.90 17.67
C GLN A 318 -9.12 -57.40 17.94
N ILE A 319 -8.32 -58.11 17.13
CA ILE A 319 -8.02 -59.54 17.33
C ILE A 319 -7.34 -59.75 18.68
N GLU A 320 -6.41 -58.89 19.07
CA GLU A 320 -5.74 -58.99 20.36
C GLU A 320 -6.72 -58.82 21.54
N LEU A 321 -7.64 -57.85 21.46
CA LEU A 321 -8.71 -57.68 22.44
C LEU A 321 -9.66 -58.89 22.51
N GLU A 322 -10.03 -59.45 21.36
CA GLU A 322 -10.85 -60.67 21.32
C GLU A 322 -10.12 -61.87 21.92
N ASN A 323 -8.82 -62.02 21.67
CA ASN A 323 -8.00 -63.06 22.28
C ASN A 323 -7.94 -62.92 23.82
N GLN A 324 -7.79 -61.69 24.33
CA GLN A 324 -7.85 -61.43 25.78
C GLN A 324 -9.22 -61.81 26.37
N LYS A 325 -10.31 -61.52 25.64
CA LYS A 325 -11.67 -61.91 26.04
C LYS A 325 -11.84 -63.43 26.06
N ILE A 326 -11.32 -64.14 25.06
CA ILE A 326 -11.32 -65.61 25.01
C ILE A 326 -10.58 -66.19 26.22
N LEU A 327 -9.39 -65.64 26.54
CA LEU A 327 -8.62 -66.08 27.71
C LEU A 327 -9.42 -65.89 29.00
N HIS A 328 -10.05 -64.72 29.18
CA HIS A 328 -10.89 -64.46 30.35
C HIS A 328 -12.07 -65.44 30.45
N LEU A 329 -12.78 -65.69 29.34
CA LEU A 329 -13.87 -66.65 29.29
C LEU A 329 -13.41 -68.08 29.62
N ARG A 330 -12.23 -68.49 29.14
CA ARG A 330 -11.63 -69.79 29.51
C ARG A 330 -11.37 -69.88 31.01
N THR A 331 -10.82 -68.83 31.62
CA THR A 331 -10.61 -68.79 33.07
C THR A 331 -11.94 -68.87 33.84
N GLN A 332 -13.00 -68.21 33.37
CA GLN A 332 -14.33 -68.32 33.97
C GLN A 332 -14.88 -69.75 33.86
N ILE A 333 -14.77 -70.39 32.69
CA ILE A 333 -15.20 -71.78 32.49
C ILE A 333 -14.46 -72.72 33.44
N GLU A 334 -13.14 -72.57 33.59
CA GLU A 334 -12.36 -73.37 34.54
C GLU A 334 -12.84 -73.18 35.99
N GLN A 335 -13.16 -71.96 36.39
CA GLN A 335 -13.72 -71.68 37.72
C GLN A 335 -15.09 -72.34 37.91
N SER A 336 -15.99 -72.20 36.93
CA SER A 336 -17.31 -72.85 36.97
C SER A 336 -17.20 -74.37 36.99
N ASN A 337 -16.29 -74.97 36.22
CA ASN A 337 -16.06 -76.41 36.24
C ASN A 337 -15.55 -76.88 37.62
N ARG A 338 -14.66 -76.12 38.27
CA ARG A 338 -14.25 -76.42 39.65
C ARG A 338 -15.42 -76.37 40.63
N GLN A 339 -16.33 -75.40 40.48
CA GLN A 339 -17.55 -75.31 41.29
C GLN A 339 -18.47 -76.51 41.05
N ILE A 340 -18.67 -76.93 39.80
CA ILE A 340 -19.46 -78.11 39.44
C ILE A 340 -18.89 -79.35 40.12
N SER A 341 -17.57 -79.60 40.02
CA SER A 341 -16.94 -80.75 40.66
C SER A 341 -17.10 -80.75 42.19
N GLN A 342 -17.06 -79.57 42.84
CA GLN A 342 -17.34 -79.45 44.27
C GLN A 342 -18.79 -79.84 44.61
N VAL A 343 -19.75 -79.43 43.79
CA VAL A 343 -21.17 -79.79 43.95
C VAL A 343 -21.38 -81.28 43.73
N GLU A 344 -20.76 -81.87 42.70
CA GLU A 344 -20.83 -83.32 42.44
C GLU A 344 -20.28 -84.14 43.62
N LEU A 345 -19.14 -83.75 44.19
CA LEU A 345 -18.60 -84.38 45.40
C LEU A 345 -19.56 -84.24 46.59
N SER A 346 -20.21 -83.08 46.75
CA SER A 346 -21.23 -82.89 47.80
C SER A 346 -22.44 -83.79 47.58
N ILE A 347 -22.92 -83.92 46.34
CA ILE A 347 -24.03 -84.81 45.98
C ILE A 347 -23.64 -86.27 46.25
N ALA A 348 -22.43 -86.69 45.87
CA ALA A 348 -21.94 -88.04 46.12
C ALA A 348 -21.93 -88.36 47.62
N ARG A 349 -21.39 -87.45 48.45
CA ARG A 349 -21.44 -87.58 49.92
C ARG A 349 -22.86 -87.69 50.47
N LYS A 350 -23.77 -86.83 49.99
CA LYS A 350 -25.20 -86.91 50.37
C LYS A 350 -25.85 -88.22 49.95
N ARG A 351 -25.50 -88.76 48.77
CA ARG A 351 -25.99 -90.07 48.29
C ARG A 351 -25.47 -91.21 49.17
N GLU A 352 -24.20 -91.18 49.57
CA GLU A 352 -23.62 -92.13 50.52
C GLU A 352 -24.32 -92.07 51.87
N GLU A 353 -24.54 -90.86 52.40
CA GLU A 353 -25.29 -90.66 53.65
C GLU A 353 -26.74 -91.17 53.57
N ILE A 354 -27.43 -90.93 52.44
CA ILE A 354 -28.75 -91.53 52.18
C ILE A 354 -28.66 -93.06 52.20
N SER A 355 -27.60 -93.64 51.62
CA SER A 355 -27.43 -95.09 51.56
C SER A 355 -27.17 -95.73 52.92
N SER A 356 -26.45 -95.03 53.83
CA SER A 356 -26.20 -95.51 55.20
C SER A 356 -27.42 -95.34 56.11
N LEU A 357 -28.26 -94.32 55.85
CA LEU A 357 -29.50 -94.08 56.59
C LEU A 357 -30.70 -94.90 56.06
N ARG A 358 -30.60 -95.52 54.88
CA ARG A 358 -31.65 -96.40 54.33
C ARG A 358 -31.65 -97.74 55.09
N PRO A 359 -32.77 -98.15 55.72
CA PRO A 359 -32.85 -99.45 56.38
C PRO A 359 -32.68 -100.59 55.36
N LYS A 360 -31.86 -101.60 55.70
CA LYS A 360 -31.86 -102.88 55.00
C LYS A 360 -33.28 -103.43 55.02
N LYS A 361 -33.98 -103.39 53.88
CA LYS A 361 -35.19 -104.18 53.71
C LYS A 361 -34.80 -105.64 53.92
N MET A 362 -35.37 -106.21 54.97
CA MET A 362 -35.53 -107.64 55.19
C MET A 362 -35.99 -108.28 53.88
N LEU A 363 -35.11 -109.06 53.25
CA LEU A 363 -35.50 -110.28 52.55
C LEU A 363 -35.08 -111.42 53.48
N LEU A 364 -35.91 -111.63 54.50
CA LEU A 364 -36.13 -112.91 55.14
C LEU A 364 -37.58 -113.26 54.83
N ASP A 365 -37.74 -114.43 54.22
CA ASP A 365 -38.89 -115.34 54.26
C ASP A 365 -40.23 -114.87 53.66
N TYR A 366 -40.51 -115.34 52.44
CA TYR A 366 -41.74 -116.09 52.10
C TYR A 366 -41.45 -116.98 50.87
N GLU A 367 -41.39 -118.30 51.15
CA GLU A 367 -41.47 -119.48 50.25
C GLU A 367 -40.44 -119.70 49.13
#